data_AF-A0A8D1BZ67-F1
#
_entry.id   AF-A0A8D1BZ67-F1
#
_cell.length_a   1.000
_cell.length_b   1.000
_cell.length_c   1.000
_cell.angle_alpha   90.00
_cell.angle_beta   90.00
_cell.angle_gamma   90.00
#
_symmetry.space_group_name_H-M   'P 1'
#
loop_
_entity.id
_entity.type
_entity.pdbx_description
1 polymer ?
#
loop_
_entity_poly.entity_id
_entity_poly.type
_entity_poly.pdbx_seq_one_letter_code
_entity_poly.pdbx_strand_id
1 'polypeptide(L)'
;MPRRLQPRSAGTKGPPGMTAAASEAASRSHPSASGDPAASAKPLLRWDEVPDDFVECFILSGYRRLPCTAQECLASVLKPTNETLNFWTHFIPLLLFLSKFCRLFFLSGRDVPFHHPWLLPLWCYASGVLLTFAMSCTAHVFSCLSLRLRAAFFYLDYASISYYGFGSTVAYYYYLLPGLSLLDARVMTPYVQQRLGWHVDCTGLIAAYRALVLPVAFVLAVACTVACCKSRTDWCSYPFALRTFVFVMPLSMACPIMLESWLFDLRGENPTLFVHFYRRYFWLVVAAFFNVSKIPERIQPGLFDIIGHSHQLFHIFTFLSIYDQVYYVEEGLRQFLKAPPDAPTFCGTVGYMLLLVICLGLVIKKFLNNSEFCSKKPVFTCGGILTGESGFIGSEGFPGVYPPNSKCTWKITVPEGKVVVLNFRFIDLESDNLCRYDFVDVYNGHANGQRIGRFCGTFRPGALVSSGNKMMVQMISDANTAGNGFMAMFTAAEPNERGTVSAITTIIRPQNY
;
A
#
# COMPACT_ATOMS: atom_id res chain seq x y z
N MET A 1 -11.63 102.64 -21.48
CA MET A 1 -11.23 103.07 -22.85
C MET A 1 -11.42 101.90 -23.82
N PRO A 2 -11.48 102.12 -25.16
CA PRO A 2 -12.46 101.39 -26.00
C PRO A 2 -11.92 100.64 -27.24
N ARG A 3 -12.86 100.01 -27.99
CA ARG A 3 -12.79 99.48 -29.39
C ARG A 3 -12.30 98.02 -29.54
N ARG A 4 -12.79 97.22 -30.51
CA ARG A 4 -13.95 97.33 -31.46
C ARG A 4 -14.33 95.95 -32.06
N LEU A 5 -15.62 95.80 -32.46
CA LEU A 5 -16.22 95.04 -33.61
C LEU A 5 -15.66 93.64 -34.01
N GLN A 6 -16.42 92.54 -34.08
CA GLN A 6 -17.46 92.16 -35.10
C GLN A 6 -17.00 92.21 -36.59
N PRO A 7 -17.61 91.45 -37.55
CA PRO A 7 -18.60 90.33 -37.45
C PRO A 7 -18.49 89.16 -38.51
N ARG A 8 -19.35 88.11 -38.39
CA ARG A 8 -19.97 87.28 -39.50
C ARG A 8 -19.03 86.48 -40.45
N SER A 9 -19.44 85.53 -41.33
CA SER A 9 -20.57 84.57 -41.52
C SER A 9 -20.21 83.63 -42.72
N ALA A 10 -20.89 82.53 -43.15
CA ALA A 10 -22.20 81.94 -42.85
C ALA A 10 -22.18 80.38 -42.68
N GLY A 11 -22.58 79.44 -43.57
CA GLY A 11 -23.04 79.50 -44.98
C GLY A 11 -23.82 78.31 -45.61
N THR A 12 -24.14 77.20 -44.91
CA THR A 12 -25.19 76.18 -45.24
C THR A 12 -25.07 75.22 -46.46
N LYS A 13 -25.71 74.03 -46.33
CA LYS A 13 -26.12 72.98 -47.31
C LYS A 13 -25.29 71.66 -47.39
N GLY A 14 -26.04 70.56 -47.56
CA GLY A 14 -25.68 69.21 -48.06
C GLY A 14 -26.94 68.67 -48.78
N PRO A 15 -27.25 67.34 -48.87
CA PRO A 15 -26.45 66.09 -48.85
C PRO A 15 -26.45 65.49 -50.31
N PRO A 16 -26.49 64.17 -50.65
CA PRO A 16 -26.31 62.90 -49.91
C PRO A 16 -25.35 61.86 -50.56
N GLY A 17 -25.12 60.71 -49.90
CA GLY A 17 -24.49 59.52 -50.50
C GLY A 17 -24.16 58.38 -49.49
N MET A 18 -24.65 57.16 -49.75
CA MET A 18 -24.49 55.95 -48.92
C MET A 18 -23.01 55.48 -48.81
N THR A 19 -22.55 54.80 -47.75
CA THR A 19 -22.86 53.38 -47.44
C THR A 19 -22.25 52.92 -46.10
N ALA A 20 -22.66 51.71 -45.66
CA ALA A 20 -22.06 50.85 -44.63
C ALA A 20 -22.11 51.32 -43.16
N ALA A 21 -22.61 50.44 -42.28
CA ALA A 21 -22.70 50.66 -40.84
C ALA A 21 -21.75 49.72 -40.08
N ALA A 22 -21.18 50.21 -38.98
CA ALA A 22 -20.46 49.40 -38.00
C ALA A 22 -20.68 49.99 -36.60
N SER A 23 -21.12 49.14 -35.66
CA SER A 23 -21.20 49.40 -34.23
C SER A 23 -20.71 48.12 -33.51
N GLU A 24 -20.26 48.14 -32.25
CA GLU A 24 -20.09 49.25 -31.31
C GLU A 24 -18.96 48.88 -30.34
N ALA A 25 -18.17 49.86 -29.87
CA ALA A 25 -17.07 49.61 -28.94
C ALA A 25 -17.00 50.72 -27.87
N ALA A 26 -17.69 50.51 -26.76
CA ALA A 26 -17.72 51.45 -25.62
C ALA A 26 -16.64 51.12 -24.57
N SER A 27 -16.14 52.16 -23.91
CA SER A 27 -15.00 52.15 -22.99
C SER A 27 -15.12 51.20 -21.80
N ARG A 28 -14.01 50.56 -21.44
CA ARG A 28 -13.81 49.95 -20.11
C ARG A 28 -13.44 51.03 -19.09
N SER A 29 -14.09 51.03 -17.94
CA SER A 29 -13.59 51.67 -16.72
C SER A 29 -13.15 50.61 -15.71
N HIS A 30 -12.06 50.87 -14.98
CA HIS A 30 -11.56 50.00 -13.92
C HIS A 30 -12.13 50.41 -12.56
N PRO A 31 -12.62 49.46 -11.75
CA PRO A 31 -12.60 49.56 -10.30
C PRO A 31 -11.40 48.81 -9.69
N SER A 32 -10.97 49.32 -8.54
CA SER A 32 -9.86 48.88 -7.68
C SER A 32 -9.66 47.38 -7.51
N ALA A 33 -8.42 46.91 -7.66
CA ALA A 33 -7.98 45.60 -7.19
C ALA A 33 -7.60 45.66 -5.69
N SER A 34 -8.58 45.41 -4.80
CA SER A 34 -8.33 45.05 -3.40
C SER A 34 -8.36 43.53 -3.27
N GLY A 35 -7.27 42.88 -3.68
CA GLY A 35 -7.10 41.43 -3.57
C GLY A 35 -6.37 41.05 -2.29
N ASP A 36 -7.03 40.31 -1.41
CA ASP A 36 -6.37 39.69 -0.26
C ASP A 36 -5.22 38.76 -0.71
N PRO A 37 -4.06 38.76 -0.03
CA PRO A 37 -2.97 37.81 -0.34
C PRO A 37 -3.34 36.33 -0.11
N ALA A 38 -4.48 36.06 0.52
CA ALA A 38 -5.01 34.72 0.79
C ALA A 38 -5.60 34.06 -0.46
N ALA A 39 -4.77 33.77 -1.46
CA ALA A 39 -5.15 33.08 -2.69
C ALA A 39 -5.62 31.62 -2.44
N SER A 40 -6.89 31.48 -2.05
CA SER A 40 -7.67 30.26 -1.78
C SER A 40 -6.89 28.94 -1.86
N ALA A 41 -6.25 28.58 -0.75
CA ALA A 41 -5.80 27.22 -0.53
C ALA A 41 -7.04 26.33 -0.33
N LYS A 42 -7.61 25.82 -1.43
CA LYS A 42 -8.75 24.89 -1.42
C LYS A 42 -8.52 23.80 -0.35
N PRO A 43 -9.44 23.58 0.60
CA PRO A 43 -9.19 22.75 1.77
C PRO A 43 -8.84 21.30 1.39
N LEU A 44 -8.09 20.67 2.29
CA LEU A 44 -7.88 19.22 2.28
C LEU A 44 -9.16 18.53 2.74
N LEU A 45 -9.38 17.34 2.21
CA LEU A 45 -10.60 16.59 2.41
C LEU A 45 -10.47 15.65 3.61
N ARG A 46 -11.61 15.39 4.26
CA ARG A 46 -11.81 14.27 5.18
C ARG A 46 -11.98 12.95 4.43
N TRP A 47 -11.89 11.85 5.17
CA TRP A 47 -12.10 10.49 4.65
C TRP A 47 -13.50 10.26 4.06
N ASP A 48 -14.52 10.90 4.60
CA ASP A 48 -15.92 10.85 4.14
C ASP A 48 -16.20 11.69 2.87
N GLU A 49 -15.28 12.60 2.50
CA GLU A 49 -15.38 13.44 1.30
C GLU A 49 -14.68 12.84 0.06
N VAL A 50 -14.04 11.67 0.19
CA VAL A 50 -13.32 10.99 -0.91
C VAL A 50 -13.92 9.62 -1.24
N PRO A 51 -13.69 9.06 -2.44
CA PRO A 51 -14.17 7.71 -2.77
C PRO A 51 -13.52 6.64 -1.89
N ASP A 52 -14.24 5.55 -1.65
CA ASP A 52 -13.84 4.50 -0.69
C ASP A 52 -12.47 3.87 -1.02
N ASP A 53 -12.14 3.66 -2.31
CA ASP A 53 -10.82 3.22 -2.81
C ASP A 53 -9.66 4.20 -2.52
N PHE A 54 -9.99 5.41 -2.07
CA PHE A 54 -9.06 6.49 -1.74
C PHE A 54 -8.79 6.59 -0.23
N VAL A 55 -9.64 6.00 0.61
CA VAL A 55 -9.53 6.02 2.07
C VAL A 55 -8.46 5.02 2.54
N GLU A 56 -7.60 5.46 3.47
CA GLU A 56 -6.64 4.60 4.15
C GLU A 56 -7.09 4.35 5.61
N CYS A 57 -6.82 3.16 6.14
CA CYS A 57 -7.35 2.72 7.44
C CYS A 57 -6.88 3.64 8.59
N PHE A 58 -7.83 4.13 9.39
CA PHE A 58 -7.63 5.01 10.56
C PHE A 58 -7.10 6.44 10.26
N ILE A 59 -6.97 6.81 8.97
CA ILE A 59 -6.58 8.15 8.53
C ILE A 59 -7.84 8.96 8.22
N LEU A 60 -8.12 10.01 8.99
CA LEU A 60 -9.40 10.72 8.96
C LEU A 60 -9.41 11.98 8.07
N SER A 61 -8.24 12.57 7.82
CA SER A 61 -8.12 13.88 7.17
C SER A 61 -6.82 14.02 6.37
N GLY A 62 -6.61 15.21 5.79
CA GLY A 62 -5.41 15.53 5.01
C GLY A 62 -5.41 14.98 3.59
N TYR A 63 -6.53 14.43 3.11
CA TYR A 63 -6.66 13.90 1.76
C TYR A 63 -6.65 15.01 0.70
N ARG A 64 -6.11 14.69 -0.47
CA ARG A 64 -6.10 15.57 -1.65
C ARG A 64 -7.36 15.32 -2.50
N ARG A 65 -7.84 16.35 -3.19
CA ARG A 65 -8.99 16.23 -4.11
C ARG A 65 -8.70 15.22 -5.22
N LEU A 66 -9.76 14.53 -5.64
CA LEU A 66 -9.80 13.71 -6.84
C LEU A 66 -10.91 14.25 -7.78
N PRO A 67 -10.63 14.52 -9.06
CA PRO A 67 -9.32 14.62 -9.68
C PRO A 67 -8.56 15.91 -9.30
N CYS A 68 -7.24 15.84 -9.38
CA CYS A 68 -6.32 16.98 -9.45
C CYS A 68 -5.55 16.94 -10.78
N THR A 69 -5.06 18.09 -11.20
CA THR A 69 -4.09 18.19 -12.30
C THR A 69 -2.70 17.67 -11.89
N ALA A 70 -1.86 17.30 -12.86
CA ALA A 70 -0.47 16.90 -12.57
C ALA A 70 0.34 18.01 -11.89
N GLN A 71 0.06 19.28 -12.21
CA GLN A 71 0.68 20.44 -11.56
C GLN A 71 0.22 20.60 -10.10
N GLU A 72 -1.06 20.38 -9.79
CA GLU A 72 -1.56 20.37 -8.39
C GLU A 72 -1.00 19.18 -7.60
N CYS A 73 -0.94 17.97 -8.18
CA CYS A 73 -0.34 16.80 -7.54
C CYS A 73 1.16 17.02 -7.26
N LEU A 74 1.93 17.59 -8.20
CA LEU A 74 3.32 18.00 -7.96
C LEU A 74 3.44 19.09 -6.87
N ALA A 75 2.61 20.13 -6.92
CA ALA A 75 2.61 21.19 -5.92
C ALA A 75 2.17 20.70 -4.51
N SER A 76 1.51 19.55 -4.41
CA SER A 76 1.13 18.96 -3.12
C SER A 76 2.32 18.38 -2.33
N VAL A 77 3.45 18.11 -2.99
CA VAL A 77 4.71 17.64 -2.36
C VAL A 77 5.25 18.62 -1.30
N LEU A 78 4.91 19.91 -1.41
CA LEU A 78 5.32 20.97 -0.47
C LEU A 78 4.19 21.39 0.49
N LYS A 79 3.06 20.67 0.51
CA LYS A 79 1.91 20.95 1.39
C LYS A 79 1.76 19.83 2.42
N PRO A 80 1.26 20.09 3.64
CA PRO A 80 1.01 19.04 4.62
C PRO A 80 -0.22 18.22 4.21
N THR A 81 -0.02 17.05 3.61
CA THR A 81 -1.08 16.10 3.22
C THR A 81 -0.72 14.70 3.72
N ASN A 82 -1.70 13.80 3.82
CA ASN A 82 -1.46 12.42 4.28
C ASN A 82 -0.44 11.65 3.41
N GLU A 83 -0.28 12.05 2.15
CA GLU A 83 0.65 11.44 1.18
C GLU A 83 2.02 12.13 1.11
N THR A 84 2.20 13.28 1.77
CA THR A 84 3.39 14.13 1.60
C THR A 84 4.66 13.45 2.13
N LEU A 85 4.62 12.92 3.34
CA LEU A 85 5.77 12.17 3.88
C LEU A 85 5.90 10.77 3.25
N ASN A 86 4.82 10.18 2.71
CA ASN A 86 4.92 8.94 1.93
C ASN A 86 5.79 9.14 0.68
N PHE A 87 5.71 10.31 0.02
CA PHE A 87 6.66 10.70 -1.03
C PHE A 87 8.08 10.96 -0.48
N TRP A 88 8.24 11.86 0.49
CA TRP A 88 9.59 12.30 0.92
C TRP A 88 10.42 11.18 1.55
N THR A 89 9.78 10.23 2.25
CA THR A 89 10.44 9.04 2.81
C THR A 89 11.03 8.10 1.75
N HIS A 90 10.58 8.17 0.49
CA HIS A 90 11.16 7.45 -0.64
C HIS A 90 12.04 8.32 -1.55
N PHE A 91 11.68 9.60 -1.73
CA PHE A 91 12.39 10.49 -2.64
C PHE A 91 13.80 10.84 -2.14
N ILE A 92 13.99 10.98 -0.83
CA ILE A 92 15.33 11.21 -0.26
C ILE A 92 16.22 9.97 -0.45
N PRO A 93 15.78 8.73 -0.08
CA PRO A 93 16.49 7.51 -0.46
C PRO A 93 16.75 7.33 -1.96
N LEU A 94 15.82 7.71 -2.85
CA LEU A 94 16.03 7.65 -4.30
C LEU A 94 17.28 8.44 -4.72
N LEU A 95 17.42 9.68 -4.24
CA LEU A 95 18.58 10.53 -4.52
C LEU A 95 19.87 9.99 -3.87
N LEU A 96 19.78 9.46 -2.64
CA LEU A 96 20.91 8.86 -1.94
C LEU A 96 21.44 7.60 -2.65
N PHE A 97 20.55 6.68 -3.05
CA PHE A 97 20.93 5.48 -3.79
C PHE A 97 21.38 5.80 -5.22
N LEU A 98 20.77 6.77 -5.90
CA LEU A 98 21.24 7.23 -7.21
C LEU A 98 22.68 7.76 -7.09
N SER A 99 22.97 8.61 -6.10
CA SER A 99 24.34 9.07 -5.84
C SER A 99 25.27 7.89 -5.51
N LYS A 100 24.86 6.95 -4.65
CA LYS A 100 25.69 5.80 -4.25
C LYS A 100 26.01 4.87 -5.43
N PHE A 101 25.03 4.50 -6.25
CA PHE A 101 25.27 3.67 -7.43
C PHE A 101 26.10 4.39 -8.49
N CYS A 102 25.87 5.69 -8.73
CA CYS A 102 26.75 6.48 -9.61
C CYS A 102 28.21 6.48 -9.12
N ARG A 103 28.47 6.62 -7.82
CA ARG A 103 29.84 6.49 -7.27
C ARG A 103 30.41 5.07 -7.47
N LEU A 104 29.61 4.03 -7.26
CA LEU A 104 30.04 2.65 -7.40
C LEU A 104 30.38 2.29 -8.86
N PHE A 105 29.54 2.67 -9.83
CA PHE A 105 29.78 2.44 -11.26
C PHE A 105 30.89 3.32 -11.85
N PHE A 106 30.96 4.62 -11.51
CA PHE A 106 31.85 5.57 -12.20
C PHE A 106 33.11 6.00 -11.43
N LEU A 107 33.13 5.93 -10.10
CA LEU A 107 34.31 6.32 -9.30
C LEU A 107 35.08 5.11 -8.77
N SER A 108 34.37 4.06 -8.34
CA SER A 108 35.00 2.78 -7.92
C SER A 108 35.30 1.87 -9.12
N GLY A 109 34.56 2.02 -10.24
CA GLY A 109 34.78 1.29 -11.48
C GLY A 109 35.94 1.77 -12.36
N ARG A 110 36.97 2.43 -11.80
CA ARG A 110 38.13 2.87 -12.60
C ARG A 110 38.90 1.70 -13.22
N ASP A 111 38.89 0.56 -12.54
CA ASP A 111 39.62 -0.65 -12.94
C ASP A 111 38.76 -1.64 -13.75
N VAL A 112 37.44 -1.38 -13.90
CA VAL A 112 36.47 -2.28 -14.56
C VAL A 112 35.51 -1.47 -15.43
N PRO A 113 35.53 -1.63 -16.76
CA PRO A 113 34.65 -0.87 -17.66
C PRO A 113 33.16 -0.98 -17.29
N PHE A 114 32.42 0.12 -17.43
CA PHE A 114 30.99 0.27 -17.11
C PHE A 114 30.07 -0.79 -17.75
N HIS A 115 30.47 -1.33 -18.90
CA HIS A 115 29.75 -2.38 -19.65
C HIS A 115 30.24 -3.81 -19.35
N HIS A 116 31.18 -4.01 -18.42
CA HIS A 116 31.81 -5.31 -18.20
C HIS A 116 30.82 -6.33 -17.60
N PRO A 117 30.82 -7.61 -18.03
CA PRO A 117 29.87 -8.63 -17.56
C PRO A 117 29.80 -8.78 -16.03
N TRP A 118 30.92 -8.59 -15.33
CA TRP A 118 30.99 -8.60 -13.86
C TRP A 118 30.07 -7.58 -13.17
N LEU A 119 29.68 -6.49 -13.85
CA LEU A 119 28.80 -5.45 -13.32
C LEU A 119 27.31 -5.71 -13.62
N LEU A 120 26.96 -6.71 -14.44
CA LEU A 120 25.56 -7.02 -14.78
C LEU A 120 24.69 -7.37 -13.55
N PRO A 121 25.16 -8.13 -12.54
CA PRO A 121 24.38 -8.35 -11.32
C PRO A 121 24.16 -7.07 -10.51
N LEU A 122 25.17 -6.18 -10.44
CA LEU A 122 25.02 -4.87 -9.83
C LEU A 122 24.00 -4.01 -10.59
N TRP A 123 23.97 -4.06 -11.93
CA TRP A 123 22.94 -3.39 -12.74
C TRP A 123 21.54 -3.87 -12.39
N CYS A 124 21.31 -5.18 -12.31
CA CYS A 124 20.02 -5.77 -11.93
C CYS A 124 19.57 -5.33 -10.53
N TYR A 125 20.51 -5.20 -9.59
CA TYR A 125 20.23 -4.75 -8.23
C TYR A 125 19.97 -3.24 -8.14
N ALA A 126 20.81 -2.43 -8.79
CA ALA A 126 20.70 -0.97 -8.80
C ALA A 126 19.41 -0.51 -9.51
N SER A 127 19.07 -1.11 -10.65
CA SER A 127 17.78 -0.83 -11.31
C SER A 127 16.61 -1.23 -10.43
N GLY A 128 16.71 -2.37 -9.73
CA GLY A 128 15.73 -2.82 -8.74
C GLY A 128 15.47 -1.78 -7.66
N VAL A 129 16.51 -1.42 -6.91
CA VAL A 129 16.43 -0.44 -5.82
C VAL A 129 15.87 0.90 -6.31
N LEU A 130 16.43 1.47 -7.39
CA LEU A 130 16.01 2.77 -7.91
C LEU A 130 14.55 2.76 -8.41
N LEU A 131 14.12 1.67 -9.08
CA LEU A 131 12.75 1.55 -9.56
C LEU A 131 11.75 1.45 -8.40
N THR A 132 12.08 0.75 -7.30
CA THR A 132 11.20 0.68 -6.12
C THR A 132 10.90 2.06 -5.54
N PHE A 133 11.95 2.83 -5.24
CA PHE A 133 11.78 4.18 -4.70
C PHE A 133 11.07 5.11 -5.70
N ALA A 134 11.36 5.00 -7.00
CA ALA A 134 10.74 5.84 -8.04
C ALA A 134 9.25 5.52 -8.29
N MET A 135 8.85 4.25 -8.31
CA MET A 135 7.45 3.88 -8.52
C MET A 135 6.59 4.21 -7.31
N SER A 136 7.09 4.01 -6.09
CA SER A 136 6.37 4.41 -4.88
C SER A 136 6.23 5.94 -4.77
N CYS A 137 7.28 6.71 -5.09
CA CYS A 137 7.18 8.17 -5.25
C CYS A 137 6.11 8.57 -6.27
N THR A 138 6.05 7.88 -7.41
CA THR A 138 5.08 8.13 -8.48
C THR A 138 3.65 7.83 -8.00
N ALA A 139 3.43 6.73 -7.29
CA ALA A 139 2.13 6.37 -6.72
C ALA A 139 1.65 7.39 -5.69
N HIS A 140 2.48 7.73 -4.71
CA HIS A 140 2.10 8.68 -3.67
C HIS A 140 1.94 10.13 -4.18
N VAL A 141 2.70 10.57 -5.19
CA VAL A 141 2.47 11.89 -5.82
C VAL A 141 1.20 11.88 -6.66
N PHE A 142 1.05 10.94 -7.60
CA PHE A 142 0.04 11.01 -8.66
C PHE A 142 -1.24 10.20 -8.41
N SER A 143 -1.42 9.61 -7.21
CA SER A 143 -2.68 8.99 -6.80
C SER A 143 -3.89 9.92 -6.95
N CYS A 144 -3.69 11.24 -6.86
CA CYS A 144 -4.72 12.27 -7.05
C CYS A 144 -5.16 12.55 -8.52
N LEU A 145 -4.60 11.89 -9.55
CA LEU A 145 -5.00 12.16 -10.94
C LEU A 145 -6.37 11.56 -11.32
N SER A 146 -6.58 10.27 -11.04
CA SER A 146 -7.86 9.56 -11.24
C SER A 146 -7.83 8.20 -10.55
N LEU A 147 -8.98 7.58 -10.28
CA LEU A 147 -9.06 6.21 -9.72
C LEU A 147 -8.29 5.18 -10.57
N ARG A 148 -8.38 5.28 -11.90
CA ARG A 148 -7.67 4.38 -12.82
C ARG A 148 -6.16 4.53 -12.76
N LEU A 149 -5.67 5.77 -12.64
CA LEU A 149 -4.23 6.04 -12.48
C LEU A 149 -3.74 5.66 -11.07
N ARG A 150 -4.52 5.92 -10.01
CA ARG A 150 -4.24 5.45 -8.63
C ARG A 150 -4.03 3.92 -8.62
N ALA A 151 -4.94 3.16 -9.22
CA ALA A 151 -4.79 1.70 -9.33
C ALA A 151 -3.53 1.30 -10.10
N ALA A 152 -3.30 1.90 -11.29
CA ALA A 152 -2.14 1.58 -12.12
C ALA A 152 -0.80 1.87 -11.41
N PHE A 153 -0.65 3.02 -10.76
CA PHE A 153 0.57 3.36 -10.04
C PHE A 153 0.81 2.46 -8.83
N PHE A 154 -0.22 2.12 -8.03
CA PHE A 154 -0.04 1.18 -6.91
C PHE A 154 0.25 -0.26 -7.37
N TYR A 155 -0.28 -0.72 -8.51
CA TYR A 155 0.14 -2.01 -9.08
C TYR A 155 1.60 -1.99 -9.58
N LEU A 156 2.04 -0.88 -10.17
CA LEU A 156 3.44 -0.68 -10.56
C LEU A 156 4.39 -0.60 -9.34
N ASP A 157 3.96 0.03 -8.26
CA ASP A 157 4.67 0.07 -6.98
C ASP A 157 4.87 -1.36 -6.44
N TYR A 158 3.80 -2.15 -6.29
CA TYR A 158 3.90 -3.55 -5.85
C TYR A 158 4.77 -4.42 -6.77
N ALA A 159 4.68 -4.23 -8.09
CA ALA A 159 5.54 -4.94 -9.04
C ALA A 159 7.02 -4.53 -8.93
N SER A 160 7.30 -3.25 -8.62
CA SER A 160 8.65 -2.75 -8.44
C SER A 160 9.35 -3.36 -7.22
N ILE A 161 8.61 -3.63 -6.13
CA ILE A 161 9.12 -4.35 -4.94
C ILE A 161 9.56 -5.77 -5.32
N SER A 162 8.74 -6.50 -6.10
CA SER A 162 9.07 -7.84 -6.58
C SER A 162 10.25 -7.86 -7.55
N TYR A 163 10.33 -6.86 -8.43
CA TYR A 163 11.46 -6.67 -9.35
C TYR A 163 12.77 -6.37 -8.60
N TYR A 164 12.73 -5.54 -7.55
CA TYR A 164 13.85 -5.34 -6.61
C TYR A 164 14.22 -6.63 -5.89
N GLY A 165 13.26 -7.40 -5.36
CA GLY A 165 13.52 -8.66 -4.69
C GLY A 165 14.25 -9.67 -5.59
N PHE A 166 13.88 -9.71 -6.87
CA PHE A 166 14.56 -10.52 -7.87
C PHE A 166 15.96 -9.99 -8.23
N GLY A 167 16.12 -8.69 -8.49
CA GLY A 167 17.45 -8.08 -8.73
C GLY A 167 18.42 -8.22 -7.55
N SER A 168 17.88 -8.16 -6.33
CA SER A 168 18.54 -8.52 -5.07
C SER A 168 19.01 -9.99 -5.07
N THR A 169 18.18 -10.92 -5.53
CA THR A 169 18.56 -12.34 -5.67
C THR A 169 19.65 -12.53 -6.71
N VAL A 170 19.61 -11.80 -7.84
CA VAL A 170 20.65 -11.84 -8.88
C VAL A 170 22.00 -11.38 -8.32
N ALA A 171 22.08 -10.23 -7.65
CA ALA A 171 23.34 -9.79 -7.03
C ALA A 171 23.83 -10.72 -5.91
N TYR A 172 22.94 -11.26 -5.08
CA TYR A 172 23.28 -12.26 -4.07
C TYR A 172 23.84 -13.54 -4.69
N TYR A 173 23.23 -14.05 -5.76
CA TYR A 173 23.63 -15.27 -6.46
C TYR A 173 25.06 -15.19 -7.03
N TYR A 174 25.46 -14.04 -7.59
CA TYR A 174 26.80 -13.88 -8.17
C TYR A 174 27.86 -13.37 -7.19
N TYR A 175 27.53 -12.46 -6.26
CA TYR A 175 28.53 -11.78 -5.42
C TYR A 175 28.68 -12.32 -3.99
N LEU A 176 27.73 -13.13 -3.49
CA LEU A 176 27.80 -13.69 -2.13
C LEU A 176 27.75 -15.22 -2.13
N LEU A 177 26.82 -15.81 -2.89
CA LEU A 177 26.57 -17.26 -2.91
C LEU A 177 27.82 -18.12 -3.18
N PRO A 178 28.78 -17.73 -4.05
CA PRO A 178 29.99 -18.52 -4.30
C PRO A 178 30.99 -18.52 -3.14
N GLY A 179 30.86 -17.58 -2.19
CA GLY A 179 31.77 -17.42 -1.05
C GLY A 179 31.26 -18.02 0.27
N LEU A 180 30.14 -18.76 0.27
CA LEU A 180 29.61 -19.43 1.46
C LEU A 180 30.14 -20.87 1.56
N SER A 181 30.76 -21.21 2.68
CA SER A 181 31.29 -22.54 3.02
C SER A 181 30.21 -23.62 3.02
N LEU A 182 29.00 -23.27 3.45
CA LEU A 182 27.78 -24.09 3.35
C LEU A 182 27.50 -24.58 1.91
N LEU A 183 27.95 -23.83 0.91
CA LEU A 183 27.71 -24.08 -0.50
C LEU A 183 28.98 -24.49 -1.27
N ASP A 184 30.06 -24.85 -0.59
CA ASP A 184 31.15 -25.66 -1.17
C ASP A 184 31.03 -27.12 -0.70
N ALA A 185 30.83 -28.04 -1.64
CA ALA A 185 30.79 -29.46 -1.35
C ALA A 185 32.12 -30.00 -0.78
N ARG A 186 33.25 -29.36 -1.07
CA ARG A 186 34.57 -29.72 -0.53
C ARG A 186 34.66 -29.47 0.98
N VAL A 187 33.89 -28.53 1.50
CA VAL A 187 33.77 -28.23 2.93
C VAL A 187 32.60 -29.01 3.54
N MET A 188 31.43 -28.99 2.89
CA MET A 188 30.21 -29.52 3.48
C MET A 188 30.13 -31.06 3.49
N THR A 189 30.62 -31.76 2.46
CA THR A 189 30.65 -33.24 2.46
C THR A 189 31.47 -33.80 3.64
N PRO A 190 32.74 -33.39 3.90
CA PRO A 190 33.47 -33.85 5.07
C PRO A 190 32.89 -33.31 6.39
N TYR A 191 32.32 -32.10 6.43
CA TYR A 191 31.64 -31.58 7.63
C TYR A 191 30.46 -32.48 8.03
N VAL A 192 29.57 -32.81 7.10
CA VAL A 192 28.41 -33.69 7.32
C VAL A 192 28.85 -35.09 7.76
N GLN A 193 29.89 -35.66 7.11
CA GLN A 193 30.43 -36.96 7.50
C GLN A 193 31.05 -36.96 8.91
N GLN A 194 31.82 -35.92 9.28
CA GLN A 194 32.53 -35.85 10.55
C GLN A 194 31.67 -35.38 11.74
N ARG A 195 30.68 -34.51 11.51
CA ARG A 195 29.83 -33.92 12.57
C ARG A 195 28.49 -34.62 12.75
N LEU A 196 27.92 -35.18 11.67
CA LEU A 196 26.59 -35.82 11.69
C LEU A 196 26.64 -37.33 11.46
N GLY A 197 27.81 -37.88 11.07
CA GLY A 197 27.98 -39.30 10.77
C GLY A 197 27.29 -39.76 9.48
N TRP A 198 26.89 -38.83 8.61
CA TRP A 198 26.16 -39.14 7.37
C TRP A 198 27.11 -39.22 6.17
N HIS A 199 27.16 -40.38 5.52
CA HIS A 199 27.93 -40.58 4.28
C HIS A 199 27.13 -40.09 3.06
N VAL A 200 27.00 -38.76 2.93
CA VAL A 200 26.27 -38.10 1.84
C VAL A 200 27.21 -37.15 1.10
N ASP A 201 27.37 -37.34 -0.21
CA ASP A 201 28.02 -36.35 -1.07
C ASP A 201 27.09 -35.16 -1.31
N CYS A 202 27.47 -33.99 -0.82
CA CYS A 202 26.71 -32.75 -0.98
C CYS A 202 26.79 -32.17 -2.39
N THR A 203 27.69 -32.64 -3.27
CA THR A 203 27.93 -32.07 -4.60
C THR A 203 26.65 -31.95 -5.44
N GLY A 204 25.87 -33.02 -5.55
CA GLY A 204 24.62 -33.01 -6.31
C GLY A 204 23.55 -32.09 -5.72
N LEU A 205 23.44 -32.04 -4.38
CA LEU A 205 22.46 -31.20 -3.68
C LEU A 205 22.80 -29.71 -3.80
N ILE A 206 24.07 -29.35 -3.66
CA ILE A 206 24.56 -27.96 -3.79
C ILE A 206 24.44 -27.50 -5.25
N ALA A 207 24.75 -28.36 -6.23
CA ALA A 207 24.55 -28.06 -7.64
C ALA A 207 23.07 -27.83 -7.99
N ALA A 208 22.17 -28.71 -7.51
CA ALA A 208 20.73 -28.56 -7.69
C ALA A 208 20.19 -27.28 -7.02
N TYR A 209 20.65 -26.96 -5.80
CA TYR A 209 20.30 -25.71 -5.12
C TYR A 209 20.72 -24.49 -5.96
N ARG A 210 22.01 -24.40 -6.36
CA ARG A 210 22.53 -23.30 -7.19
C ARG A 210 21.70 -23.14 -8.48
N ALA A 211 21.40 -24.23 -9.19
CA ALA A 211 20.58 -24.21 -10.40
C ALA A 211 19.14 -23.71 -10.18
N LEU A 212 18.56 -23.93 -8.99
CA LEU A 212 17.17 -23.58 -8.68
C LEU A 212 16.97 -22.19 -8.06
N VAL A 213 18.01 -21.55 -7.48
CA VAL A 213 17.87 -20.23 -6.82
C VAL A 213 17.19 -19.19 -7.70
N LEU A 214 17.68 -18.97 -8.93
CA LEU A 214 17.14 -17.95 -9.82
C LEU A 214 15.74 -18.31 -10.38
N PRO A 215 15.47 -19.54 -10.88
CA PRO A 215 14.12 -19.94 -11.28
C PRO A 215 13.07 -19.84 -10.15
N VAL A 216 13.40 -20.27 -8.92
CA VAL A 216 12.48 -20.19 -7.78
C VAL A 216 12.23 -18.74 -7.39
N ALA A 217 13.27 -17.91 -7.34
CA ALA A 217 13.14 -16.48 -7.07
C ALA A 217 12.28 -15.75 -8.14
N PHE A 218 12.41 -16.12 -9.41
CA PHE A 218 11.60 -15.57 -10.49
C PHE A 218 10.10 -15.89 -10.29
N VAL A 219 9.78 -17.15 -10.01
CA VAL A 219 8.39 -17.58 -9.73
C VAL A 219 7.83 -16.89 -8.48
N LEU A 220 8.63 -16.74 -7.42
CA LEU A 220 8.24 -16.01 -6.22
C LEU A 220 7.95 -14.52 -6.50
N ALA A 221 8.74 -13.84 -7.32
CA ALA A 221 8.50 -12.43 -7.68
C ALA A 221 7.17 -12.24 -8.44
N VAL A 222 6.86 -13.14 -9.38
CA VAL A 222 5.56 -13.14 -10.08
C VAL A 222 4.41 -13.44 -9.11
N ALA A 223 4.55 -14.45 -8.25
CA ALA A 223 3.54 -14.84 -7.27
C ALA A 223 3.26 -13.74 -6.24
N CYS A 224 4.30 -13.07 -5.71
CA CYS A 224 4.16 -11.93 -4.80
C CYS A 224 3.39 -10.78 -5.46
N THR A 225 3.69 -10.47 -6.72
CA THR A 225 2.98 -9.41 -7.45
C THR A 225 1.51 -9.77 -7.68
N VAL A 226 1.20 -11.02 -8.03
CA VAL A 226 -0.18 -11.51 -8.16
C VAL A 226 -0.93 -11.40 -6.83
N ALA A 227 -0.31 -11.78 -5.71
CA ALA A 227 -0.89 -11.65 -4.37
C ALA A 227 -1.16 -10.18 -3.99
N CYS A 228 -0.22 -9.28 -4.27
CA CYS A 228 -0.38 -7.84 -4.04
C CYS A 228 -1.48 -7.22 -4.89
N CYS A 229 -1.58 -7.54 -6.18
CA CYS A 229 -2.67 -7.05 -7.02
C CYS A 229 -4.04 -7.61 -6.57
N LYS A 230 -4.12 -8.91 -6.28
CA LYS A 230 -5.32 -9.57 -5.71
C LYS A 230 -5.78 -8.90 -4.40
N SER A 231 -4.85 -8.44 -3.57
CA SER A 231 -5.15 -7.70 -2.33
C SER A 231 -5.78 -6.30 -2.51
N ARG A 232 -5.96 -5.83 -3.75
CA ARG A 232 -6.67 -4.60 -4.11
C ARG A 232 -7.98 -4.86 -4.88
N THR A 233 -8.11 -5.98 -5.60
CA THR A 233 -9.35 -6.34 -6.32
C THR A 233 -10.31 -7.20 -5.52
N ASP A 234 -9.81 -8.05 -4.63
CA ASP A 234 -10.60 -9.10 -3.98
C ASP A 234 -10.88 -8.74 -2.52
N TRP A 235 -12.11 -8.98 -2.06
CA TRP A 235 -12.57 -8.76 -0.68
C TRP A 235 -11.87 -9.70 0.33
N CYS A 236 -10.63 -9.35 0.67
CA CYS A 236 -9.81 -10.04 1.65
C CYS A 236 -10.10 -9.51 3.06
N SER A 237 -10.22 -10.37 4.08
CA SER A 237 -10.41 -9.90 5.47
C SER A 237 -9.20 -9.14 6.05
N TYR A 238 -8.00 -9.36 5.50
CA TYR A 238 -6.74 -8.73 5.94
C TYR A 238 -5.83 -8.44 4.73
N PRO A 239 -6.17 -7.48 3.85
CA PRO A 239 -5.45 -7.26 2.59
C PRO A 239 -4.00 -6.82 2.80
N PHE A 240 -3.73 -6.08 3.88
CA PHE A 240 -2.38 -5.69 4.31
C PHE A 240 -1.51 -6.88 4.73
N ALA A 241 -2.09 -7.95 5.30
CA ALA A 241 -1.36 -9.18 5.58
C ALA A 241 -0.99 -9.91 4.27
N LEU A 242 -1.87 -9.92 3.27
CA LEU A 242 -1.55 -10.48 1.94
C LEU A 242 -0.45 -9.66 1.23
N ARG A 243 -0.45 -8.32 1.36
CA ARG A 243 0.65 -7.47 0.86
C ARG A 243 1.99 -7.72 1.58
N THR A 244 1.95 -8.23 2.81
CA THR A 244 3.15 -8.60 3.59
C THR A 244 3.82 -9.87 3.03
N PHE A 245 3.17 -10.61 2.13
CA PHE A 245 3.75 -11.77 1.45
C PHE A 245 4.99 -11.43 0.59
N VAL A 246 5.20 -10.17 0.18
CA VAL A 246 6.43 -9.73 -0.51
C VAL A 246 7.70 -10.02 0.30
N PHE A 247 7.60 -10.07 1.64
CA PHE A 247 8.73 -10.37 2.51
C PHE A 247 9.17 -11.85 2.45
N VAL A 248 8.36 -12.77 1.92
CA VAL A 248 8.77 -14.16 1.70
C VAL A 248 10.01 -14.25 0.79
N MET A 249 10.14 -13.33 -0.17
CA MET A 249 11.27 -13.30 -1.09
C MET A 249 12.62 -12.94 -0.41
N PRO A 250 12.78 -11.80 0.30
CA PRO A 250 14.00 -11.56 1.06
C PRO A 250 14.21 -12.56 2.21
N LEU A 251 13.16 -13.14 2.80
CA LEU A 251 13.31 -14.19 3.82
C LEU A 251 13.85 -15.51 3.25
N SER A 252 13.47 -15.92 2.04
CA SER A 252 14.04 -17.13 1.42
C SER A 252 15.54 -16.98 1.12
N MET A 253 15.99 -15.76 0.80
CA MET A 253 17.41 -15.42 0.67
C MET A 253 18.18 -15.44 2.01
N ALA A 254 17.50 -15.35 3.16
CA ALA A 254 18.15 -15.28 4.47
C ALA A 254 18.75 -16.63 4.89
N CYS A 255 18.06 -17.72 4.53
CA CYS A 255 18.33 -19.06 5.06
C CYS A 255 19.81 -19.51 4.91
N PRO A 256 20.49 -19.37 3.75
CA PRO A 256 21.86 -19.86 3.62
C PRO A 256 22.87 -19.05 4.44
N ILE A 257 22.74 -17.72 4.52
CA ILE A 257 23.64 -16.90 5.37
C ILE A 257 23.37 -17.14 6.87
N MET A 258 22.11 -17.37 7.26
CA MET A 258 21.78 -17.72 8.64
C MET A 258 22.37 -19.09 9.04
N LEU A 259 22.37 -20.06 8.12
CA LEU A 259 23.00 -21.36 8.32
C LEU A 259 24.53 -21.27 8.32
N GLU A 260 25.13 -20.51 7.40
CA GLU A 260 26.56 -20.18 7.39
C GLU A 260 27.00 -19.61 8.75
N SER A 261 26.27 -18.61 9.24
CA SER A 261 26.55 -17.93 10.51
C SER A 261 26.34 -18.80 11.75
N TRP A 262 25.68 -19.96 11.62
CA TRP A 262 25.51 -20.91 12.72
C TRP A 262 26.52 -22.07 12.65
N LEU A 263 26.94 -22.47 11.44
CA LEU A 263 27.83 -23.62 11.23
C LEU A 263 29.33 -23.25 11.21
N PHE A 264 29.67 -22.02 10.78
CA PHE A 264 31.04 -21.58 10.48
C PHE A 264 31.50 -20.30 11.20
N ASP A 265 30.75 -19.81 12.19
CA ASP A 265 31.04 -18.56 12.94
C ASP A 265 31.38 -17.35 12.05
N LEU A 266 30.46 -17.01 11.14
CA LEU A 266 30.51 -15.79 10.31
C LEU A 266 30.73 -14.51 11.12
N ARG A 267 30.41 -14.50 12.42
CA ARG A 267 30.68 -13.37 13.32
C ARG A 267 32.17 -13.20 13.60
N GLY A 268 32.92 -14.29 13.72
CA GLY A 268 34.37 -14.30 13.84
C GLY A 268 35.06 -13.95 12.52
N GLU A 269 34.66 -14.61 11.42
CA GLU A 269 35.34 -14.46 10.12
C GLU A 269 35.01 -13.15 9.40
N ASN A 270 33.75 -12.71 9.43
CA ASN A 270 33.30 -11.49 8.74
C ASN A 270 32.27 -10.70 9.59
N PRO A 271 32.73 -10.09 10.71
CA PRO A 271 31.86 -9.36 11.65
C PRO A 271 31.04 -8.24 10.98
N THR A 272 31.58 -7.61 9.93
CA THR A 272 30.89 -6.55 9.19
C THR A 272 29.71 -7.12 8.39
N LEU A 273 29.90 -8.21 7.65
CA LEU A 273 28.82 -8.91 6.95
C LEU A 273 27.75 -9.40 7.94
N PHE A 274 28.17 -10.00 9.06
CA PHE A 274 27.28 -10.43 10.15
C PHE A 274 26.39 -9.26 10.64
N VAL A 275 26.98 -8.13 11.04
CA VAL A 275 26.23 -6.99 11.60
C VAL A 275 25.26 -6.40 10.57
N HIS A 276 25.70 -6.13 9.34
CA HIS A 276 24.82 -5.56 8.31
C HIS A 276 23.72 -6.53 7.86
N PHE A 277 24.01 -7.84 7.78
CA PHE A 277 23.02 -8.85 7.46
C PHE A 277 21.92 -8.94 8.53
N TYR A 278 22.28 -9.18 9.80
CA TYR A 278 21.28 -9.32 10.86
C TYR A 278 20.51 -8.01 11.10
N ARG A 279 21.16 -6.84 10.97
CA ARG A 279 20.48 -5.54 11.10
C ARG A 279 19.49 -5.27 9.97
N ARG A 280 19.78 -5.68 8.72
CA ARG A 280 18.81 -5.66 7.61
C ARG A 280 17.52 -6.41 7.96
N TYR A 281 17.64 -7.65 8.46
CA TYR A 281 16.46 -8.46 8.79
C TYR A 281 15.70 -7.97 10.02
N PHE A 282 16.39 -7.36 11.00
CA PHE A 282 15.73 -6.63 12.08
C PHE A 282 14.85 -5.49 11.54
N TRP A 283 15.38 -4.61 10.67
CA TRP A 283 14.59 -3.55 10.04
C TRP A 283 13.43 -4.09 9.19
N LEU A 284 13.63 -5.21 8.51
CA LEU A 284 12.59 -5.88 7.72
C LEU A 284 11.40 -6.33 8.58
N VAL A 285 11.67 -6.91 9.77
CA VAL A 285 10.65 -7.31 10.74
C VAL A 285 9.93 -6.10 11.34
N VAL A 286 10.67 -5.03 11.67
CA VAL A 286 10.07 -3.78 12.17
C VAL A 286 9.16 -3.14 11.11
N ALA A 287 9.57 -3.13 9.84
CA ALA A 287 8.73 -2.65 8.74
C ALA A 287 7.44 -3.48 8.59
N ALA A 288 7.55 -4.81 8.65
CA ALA A 288 6.41 -5.72 8.58
C ALA A 288 5.43 -5.50 9.76
N PHE A 289 5.95 -5.32 10.98
CA PHE A 289 5.14 -4.99 12.16
C PHE A 289 4.30 -3.74 11.95
N PHE A 290 4.88 -2.65 11.46
CA PHE A 290 4.12 -1.42 11.20
C PHE A 290 3.06 -1.63 10.10
N ASN A 291 3.43 -2.21 8.96
CA ASN A 291 2.49 -2.44 7.87
C ASN A 291 1.27 -3.28 8.27
N VAL A 292 1.44 -4.31 9.11
CA VAL A 292 0.36 -5.21 9.56
C VAL A 292 -0.44 -4.64 10.73
N SER A 293 0.21 -3.98 11.69
CA SER A 293 -0.47 -3.53 12.92
C SER A 293 -1.34 -2.29 12.73
N LYS A 294 -0.94 -1.39 11.82
CA LYS A 294 -1.47 -0.02 11.65
C LYS A 294 -1.35 0.86 12.90
N ILE A 295 -0.28 0.66 13.67
CA ILE A 295 0.11 1.49 14.81
C ILE A 295 1.06 2.59 14.30
N PRO A 296 0.95 3.86 14.76
CA PRO A 296 0.12 4.35 15.87
C PRO A 296 -1.30 4.81 15.50
N GLU A 297 -1.64 4.99 14.21
CA GLU A 297 -2.92 5.56 13.77
C GLU A 297 -4.16 4.78 14.26
N ARG A 298 -4.05 3.46 14.43
CA ARG A 298 -5.09 2.60 15.01
C ARG A 298 -5.34 2.83 16.50
N ILE A 299 -4.36 3.37 17.24
CA ILE A 299 -4.49 3.67 18.67
C ILE A 299 -5.14 5.04 18.85
N GLN A 300 -4.74 6.02 18.03
CA GLN A 300 -5.31 7.36 18.04
C GLN A 300 -5.55 7.87 16.60
N PRO A 301 -6.71 7.54 16.01
CA PRO A 301 -7.12 8.04 14.69
C PRO A 301 -7.15 9.57 14.66
N GLY A 302 -6.90 10.17 13.50
CA GLY A 302 -6.86 11.63 13.34
C GLY A 302 -5.53 12.29 13.73
N LEU A 303 -4.86 11.83 14.79
CA LEU A 303 -3.60 12.46 15.24
C LEU A 303 -2.45 12.24 14.25
N PHE A 304 -2.37 11.05 13.65
CA PHE A 304 -1.25 10.63 12.79
C PHE A 304 -1.54 10.78 11.29
N ASP A 305 -2.62 11.47 10.93
CA ASP A 305 -3.11 11.58 9.55
C ASP A 305 -2.04 12.08 8.56
N ILE A 306 -1.29 13.10 8.96
CA ILE A 306 -0.26 13.75 8.12
C ILE A 306 1.15 13.23 8.44
N ILE A 307 1.43 12.90 9.71
CA ILE A 307 2.78 12.56 10.19
C ILE A 307 2.72 11.34 11.12
N GLY A 308 3.58 10.36 10.88
CA GLY A 308 3.91 9.29 11.84
C GLY A 308 3.04 8.03 11.76
N HIS A 309 2.07 7.95 10.84
CA HIS A 309 1.30 6.73 10.64
C HIS A 309 2.16 5.58 10.04
N SER A 310 1.69 4.35 10.24
CA SER A 310 2.46 3.11 10.01
C SER A 310 3.04 2.95 8.61
N HIS A 311 2.41 3.52 7.58
CA HIS A 311 2.89 3.47 6.19
C HIS A 311 4.18 4.28 5.99
N GLN A 312 4.27 5.47 6.61
CA GLN A 312 5.49 6.28 6.65
C GLN A 312 6.61 5.57 7.41
N LEU A 313 6.28 4.92 8.53
CA LEU A 313 7.22 4.13 9.32
C LEU A 313 7.72 2.91 8.52
N PHE A 314 6.83 2.20 7.84
CA PHE A 314 7.16 1.11 6.91
C PHE A 314 8.12 1.57 5.80
N HIS A 315 7.96 2.77 5.23
CA HIS A 315 8.92 3.34 4.28
C HIS A 315 10.31 3.56 4.91
N ILE A 316 10.37 4.17 6.10
CA ILE A 316 11.64 4.42 6.79
C ILE A 316 12.38 3.12 7.11
N PHE A 317 11.69 2.09 7.62
CA PHE A 317 12.33 0.83 7.97
C PHE A 317 12.64 -0.07 6.76
N THR A 318 11.87 -0.01 5.67
CA THR A 318 12.27 -0.65 4.40
C THR A 318 13.49 0.03 3.78
N PHE A 319 13.59 1.37 3.82
CA PHE A 319 14.80 2.11 3.45
C PHE A 319 16.02 1.64 4.24
N LEU A 320 15.94 1.56 5.58
CA LEU A 320 17.07 1.13 6.42
C LEU A 320 17.50 -0.32 6.11
N SER A 321 16.55 -1.23 5.87
CA SER A 321 16.83 -2.59 5.37
C SER A 321 17.57 -2.60 4.03
N ILE A 322 17.16 -1.76 3.07
CA ILE A 322 17.84 -1.67 1.76
C ILE A 322 19.22 -1.02 1.92
N TYR A 323 19.38 -0.01 2.78
CA TYR A 323 20.66 0.64 3.03
C TYR A 323 21.71 -0.33 3.57
N ASP A 324 21.34 -1.14 4.56
CA ASP A 324 22.20 -2.22 5.09
C ASP A 324 22.49 -3.29 4.04
N GLN A 325 21.55 -3.56 3.12
CA GLN A 325 21.79 -4.48 2.01
C GLN A 325 22.86 -3.97 1.03
N VAL A 326 22.78 -2.70 0.60
CA VAL A 326 23.73 -2.15 -0.38
C VAL A 326 25.16 -2.24 0.17
N TYR A 327 25.36 -2.10 1.48
CA TYR A 327 26.68 -2.24 2.11
C TYR A 327 27.31 -3.63 1.85
N TYR A 328 26.58 -4.72 2.11
CA TYR A 328 27.15 -6.06 1.93
C TYR A 328 27.20 -6.50 0.46
N VAL A 329 26.32 -5.99 -0.40
CA VAL A 329 26.40 -6.22 -1.86
C VAL A 329 27.62 -5.53 -2.46
N GLU A 330 27.94 -4.33 -1.98
CA GLU A 330 29.17 -3.60 -2.33
C GLU A 330 30.43 -4.34 -1.89
N GLU A 331 30.44 -4.95 -0.70
CA GLU A 331 31.58 -5.76 -0.23
C GLU A 331 31.68 -7.12 -0.95
N GLY A 332 30.56 -7.80 -1.21
CA GLY A 332 30.54 -9.01 -2.05
C GLY A 332 31.11 -8.74 -3.45
N LEU A 333 30.78 -7.60 -4.05
CA LEU A 333 31.38 -7.15 -5.31
C LEU A 333 32.90 -6.95 -5.18
N ARG A 334 33.40 -6.33 -4.11
CA ARG A 334 34.86 -6.20 -3.88
C ARG A 334 35.56 -7.54 -3.75
N GLN A 335 34.90 -8.55 -3.17
CA GLN A 335 35.47 -9.89 -3.01
C GLN A 335 35.44 -10.66 -4.34
N PHE A 336 34.31 -10.61 -5.05
CA PHE A 336 34.16 -11.14 -6.40
C PHE A 336 35.23 -10.60 -7.37
N LEU A 337 35.52 -9.30 -7.34
CA LEU A 337 36.52 -8.67 -8.22
C LEU A 337 37.98 -9.06 -7.91
N LYS A 338 38.29 -9.60 -6.71
CA LYS A 338 39.64 -10.08 -6.38
C LYS A 338 39.92 -11.47 -6.98
N ALA A 339 38.90 -12.30 -7.09
CA ALA A 339 39.00 -13.68 -7.58
C ALA A 339 37.68 -14.07 -8.28
N PRO A 340 37.41 -13.52 -9.48
CA PRO A 340 36.16 -13.81 -10.19
C PRO A 340 36.14 -15.29 -10.62
N PRO A 341 35.05 -16.03 -10.31
CA PRO A 341 34.80 -17.34 -10.90
C PRO A 341 34.24 -17.13 -12.31
N ASP A 342 33.12 -17.78 -12.68
CA ASP A 342 32.48 -17.59 -13.97
C ASP A 342 31.92 -16.17 -14.15
N ALA A 343 32.09 -15.61 -15.35
CA ALA A 343 31.57 -14.29 -15.70
C ALA A 343 30.02 -14.33 -15.81
N PRO A 344 29.28 -13.39 -15.19
CA PRO A 344 27.82 -13.34 -15.28
C PRO A 344 27.37 -13.15 -16.74
N THR A 345 26.49 -14.02 -17.23
CA THR A 345 25.97 -13.92 -18.60
C THR A 345 24.82 -12.91 -18.68
N PHE A 346 24.64 -12.26 -19.84
CA PHE A 346 23.50 -11.36 -20.07
C PHE A 346 22.16 -12.08 -19.84
N CYS A 347 22.00 -13.29 -20.39
CA CYS A 347 20.79 -14.11 -20.20
C CYS A 347 20.55 -14.44 -18.73
N GLY A 348 21.60 -14.84 -18.01
CA GLY A 348 21.58 -15.16 -16.57
C GLY A 348 21.48 -13.95 -15.64
N THR A 349 21.33 -12.72 -16.16
CA THR A 349 21.19 -11.48 -15.40
C THR A 349 20.07 -10.61 -16.00
N VAL A 350 20.42 -9.68 -16.90
CA VAL A 350 19.51 -8.71 -17.52
C VAL A 350 18.41 -9.38 -18.34
N GLY A 351 18.69 -10.53 -18.98
CA GLY A 351 17.69 -11.33 -19.69
C GLY A 351 16.54 -11.80 -18.78
N TYR A 352 16.85 -12.32 -17.60
CA TYR A 352 15.84 -12.64 -16.59
C TYR A 352 15.09 -11.38 -16.10
N MET A 353 15.78 -10.24 -15.89
CA MET A 353 15.11 -8.99 -15.49
C MET A 353 14.11 -8.50 -16.55
N LEU A 354 14.45 -8.60 -17.84
CA LEU A 354 13.60 -8.22 -18.96
C LEU A 354 12.39 -9.17 -19.09
N LEU A 355 12.62 -10.48 -18.98
CA LEU A 355 11.55 -11.48 -18.93
C LEU A 355 10.60 -11.23 -17.76
N LEU A 356 11.13 -10.86 -16.59
CA LEU A 356 10.33 -10.53 -15.41
C LEU A 356 9.47 -9.27 -15.67
N VAL A 357 10.01 -8.22 -16.28
CA VAL A 357 9.24 -7.02 -16.65
C VAL A 357 8.06 -7.37 -17.56
N ILE A 358 8.24 -8.28 -18.53
CA ILE A 358 7.14 -8.76 -19.39
C ILE A 358 6.08 -9.49 -18.54
N CYS A 359 6.48 -10.44 -17.69
CA CYS A 359 5.56 -11.19 -16.83
C CYS A 359 4.79 -10.28 -15.85
N LEU A 360 5.47 -9.34 -15.20
CA LEU A 360 4.85 -8.37 -14.28
C LEU A 360 3.91 -7.43 -15.03
N GLY A 361 4.28 -6.95 -16.23
CA GLY A 361 3.41 -6.15 -17.09
C GLY A 361 2.13 -6.88 -17.50
N LEU A 362 2.22 -8.18 -17.79
CA LEU A 362 1.03 -9.02 -18.07
C LEU A 362 0.14 -9.19 -16.83
N VAL A 363 0.72 -9.35 -15.64
CA VAL A 363 -0.04 -9.38 -14.37
C VAL A 363 -0.77 -8.06 -14.14
N ILE A 364 -0.08 -6.92 -14.25
CA ILE A 364 -0.69 -5.59 -14.08
C ILE A 364 -1.81 -5.38 -15.11
N LYS A 365 -1.58 -5.71 -16.39
CA LYS A 365 -2.59 -5.62 -17.46
C LYS A 365 -3.84 -6.45 -17.15
N LYS A 366 -3.67 -7.67 -16.62
CA LYS A 366 -4.80 -8.52 -16.20
C LYS A 366 -5.63 -7.84 -15.11
N PHE A 367 -5.00 -7.35 -14.04
CA PHE A 367 -5.73 -6.71 -12.94
C PHE A 367 -6.31 -5.33 -13.28
N LEU A 368 -5.72 -4.57 -14.22
CA LEU A 368 -6.29 -3.30 -14.74
C LEU A 368 -7.44 -3.47 -15.74
N ASN A 369 -7.56 -4.65 -16.35
CA ASN A 369 -8.70 -4.99 -17.21
C ASN A 369 -9.83 -5.66 -16.43
N ASN A 370 -9.49 -6.51 -15.45
CA ASN A 370 -10.46 -7.18 -14.58
C ASN A 370 -10.98 -6.28 -13.45
N SER A 371 -10.37 -5.12 -13.21
CA SER A 371 -10.99 -4.06 -12.40
C SER A 371 -12.13 -3.41 -13.19
N GLU A 372 -13.30 -4.05 -13.17
CA GLU A 372 -14.55 -3.30 -13.17
C GLU A 372 -14.47 -2.32 -11.99
N PHE A 373 -14.15 -1.06 -12.27
CA PHE A 373 -14.15 -0.02 -11.23
C PHE A 373 -15.54 0.00 -10.62
N CYS A 374 -15.63 -0.28 -9.32
CA CYS A 374 -16.90 -0.50 -8.63
C CYS A 374 -17.74 0.78 -8.60
N SER A 375 -18.49 1.00 -9.68
CA SER A 375 -19.38 2.16 -9.91
C SER A 375 -20.65 2.10 -9.06
N LYS A 376 -20.55 1.40 -7.93
CA LYS A 376 -21.52 1.28 -6.85
C LYS A 376 -20.71 1.14 -5.57
N LYS A 377 -20.76 2.14 -4.68
CA LYS A 377 -20.58 1.86 -3.25
C LYS A 377 -21.55 0.72 -2.88
N PRO A 378 -21.22 -0.18 -1.94
CA PRO A 378 -22.23 -0.98 -1.29
C PRO A 378 -23.13 -0.03 -0.48
N VAL A 379 -24.17 0.52 -1.12
CA VAL A 379 -25.14 1.39 -0.47
C VAL A 379 -25.91 0.54 0.53
N PHE A 380 -25.51 0.62 1.79
CA PHE A 380 -26.18 -0.06 2.88
C PHE A 380 -27.58 0.53 3.04
N THR A 381 -28.60 -0.20 2.59
CA THR A 381 -29.99 0.19 2.76
C THR A 381 -30.45 -0.05 4.20
N CYS A 382 -31.32 0.84 4.69
CA CYS A 382 -31.82 0.79 6.06
C CYS A 382 -32.65 -0.47 6.32
N GLY A 383 -32.07 -1.44 7.02
CA GLY A 383 -32.72 -2.71 7.36
C GLY A 383 -32.78 -3.73 6.21
N GLY A 384 -33.53 -4.81 6.42
CA GLY A 384 -33.77 -5.83 5.41
C GLY A 384 -33.98 -7.23 5.98
N ILE A 385 -34.23 -8.20 5.10
CA ILE A 385 -34.18 -9.64 5.41
C ILE A 385 -32.97 -10.20 4.67
N LEU A 386 -32.09 -10.88 5.39
CA LEU A 386 -30.81 -11.38 4.88
C LEU A 386 -30.72 -12.88 5.11
N THR A 387 -30.54 -13.63 4.03
CA THR A 387 -30.50 -15.10 4.03
C THR A 387 -29.24 -15.59 3.34
N GLY A 388 -28.48 -16.47 3.99
CA GLY A 388 -27.26 -17.06 3.43
C GLY A 388 -26.21 -17.38 4.50
N GLU A 389 -25.07 -17.93 4.08
CA GLU A 389 -23.99 -18.29 5.02
C GLU A 389 -23.12 -17.10 5.48
N SER A 390 -23.16 -15.97 4.77
CA SER A 390 -22.49 -14.75 5.21
C SER A 390 -23.09 -13.51 4.55
N GLY A 391 -22.76 -12.33 5.08
CA GLY A 391 -23.13 -11.05 4.49
C GLY A 391 -22.74 -9.87 5.37
N PHE A 392 -23.15 -8.67 4.93
CA PHE A 392 -22.85 -7.42 5.62
C PHE A 392 -24.12 -6.63 5.92
N ILE A 393 -24.06 -5.87 7.01
CA ILE A 393 -25.03 -4.84 7.38
C ILE A 393 -24.27 -3.57 7.75
N GLY A 394 -24.92 -2.42 7.63
CA GLY A 394 -24.37 -1.14 8.04
C GLY A 394 -25.45 -0.07 8.08
N SER A 395 -25.17 1.06 8.71
CA SER A 395 -26.08 2.20 8.76
C SER A 395 -26.34 2.76 7.36
N GLU A 396 -27.51 3.36 7.15
CA GLU A 396 -27.78 4.08 5.91
C GLU A 396 -26.74 5.20 5.71
N GLY A 397 -26.30 5.40 4.47
CA GLY A 397 -25.23 6.34 4.13
C GLY A 397 -23.79 5.84 4.39
N PHE A 398 -23.58 4.68 5.02
CA PHE A 398 -22.23 4.17 5.26
C PHE A 398 -21.48 3.82 3.95
N PRO A 399 -20.18 4.14 3.80
CA PRO A 399 -19.37 4.99 4.68
C PRO A 399 -19.74 6.48 4.56
N GLY A 400 -20.10 7.09 5.69
CA GLY A 400 -20.66 8.44 5.80
C GLY A 400 -21.51 8.59 7.06
N VAL A 401 -21.97 9.82 7.33
CA VAL A 401 -22.86 10.14 8.46
C VAL A 401 -24.26 9.56 8.20
N TYR A 402 -24.85 8.90 9.19
CA TYR A 402 -26.19 8.32 9.08
C TYR A 402 -27.31 9.35 9.26
N PRO A 403 -28.51 9.14 8.69
CA PRO A 403 -29.63 10.06 8.87
C PRO A 403 -30.09 10.12 10.34
N PRO A 404 -30.42 11.30 10.88
CA PRO A 404 -31.09 11.43 12.17
C PRO A 404 -32.49 10.79 12.11
N ASN A 405 -32.99 10.32 13.24
CA ASN A 405 -34.27 9.59 13.40
C ASN A 405 -34.36 8.28 12.59
N SER A 406 -33.22 7.65 12.29
CA SER A 406 -33.16 6.38 11.57
C SER A 406 -33.63 5.22 12.44
N LYS A 407 -34.36 4.27 11.86
CA LYS A 407 -34.85 3.04 12.54
C LYS A 407 -34.67 1.80 11.67
N CYS A 408 -33.43 1.41 11.47
CA CYS A 408 -33.06 0.33 10.57
C CYS A 408 -33.10 -1.01 11.31
N THR A 409 -33.70 -2.05 10.70
CA THR A 409 -33.81 -3.38 11.31
C THR A 409 -33.46 -4.48 10.30
N TRP A 410 -32.41 -5.24 10.58
CA TRP A 410 -31.95 -6.37 9.78
C TRP A 410 -32.34 -7.69 10.45
N LYS A 411 -33.00 -8.56 9.69
CA LYS A 411 -33.38 -9.92 10.11
C LYS A 411 -32.49 -10.92 9.39
N ILE A 412 -31.48 -11.43 10.08
CA ILE A 412 -30.47 -12.35 9.54
C ILE A 412 -30.93 -13.79 9.80
N THR A 413 -30.90 -14.62 8.77
CA THR A 413 -31.15 -16.07 8.85
C THR A 413 -30.05 -16.85 8.11
N VAL A 414 -29.32 -17.68 8.84
CA VAL A 414 -28.34 -18.63 8.27
C VAL A 414 -28.99 -20.01 8.07
N PRO A 415 -28.34 -20.97 7.38
CA PRO A 415 -28.88 -22.32 7.23
C PRO A 415 -29.26 -22.97 8.58
N GLU A 416 -30.24 -23.87 8.54
CA GLU A 416 -30.67 -24.61 9.73
C GLU A 416 -29.53 -25.47 10.30
N GLY A 417 -29.56 -25.71 11.61
CA GLY A 417 -28.45 -26.33 12.34
C GLY A 417 -27.32 -25.38 12.73
N LYS A 418 -27.12 -24.25 12.03
CA LYS A 418 -26.04 -23.29 12.32
C LYS A 418 -26.46 -22.13 13.24
N VAL A 419 -25.47 -21.41 13.79
CA VAL A 419 -25.64 -20.14 14.53
C VAL A 419 -25.13 -18.95 13.72
N VAL A 420 -25.66 -17.76 13.99
CA VAL A 420 -25.18 -16.49 13.41
C VAL A 420 -24.07 -15.94 14.29
N VAL A 421 -22.91 -15.66 13.71
CA VAL A 421 -21.81 -14.93 14.34
C VAL A 421 -21.69 -13.55 13.70
N LEU A 422 -21.92 -12.49 14.47
CA LEU A 422 -21.88 -11.09 14.03
C LEU A 422 -20.62 -10.39 14.58
N ASN A 423 -19.90 -9.69 13.70
CA ASN A 423 -18.69 -8.95 14.04
C ASN A 423 -18.77 -7.51 13.52
N PHE A 424 -18.79 -6.53 14.44
CA PHE A 424 -18.64 -5.11 14.08
C PHE A 424 -17.22 -4.85 13.58
N ARG A 425 -17.09 -4.44 12.31
CA ARG A 425 -15.81 -4.03 11.71
C ARG A 425 -15.53 -2.56 12.04
N PHE A 426 -16.56 -1.73 11.92
CA PHE A 426 -16.58 -0.32 12.27
C PHE A 426 -17.87 0.01 13.06
N ILE A 427 -17.77 0.90 14.04
CA ILE A 427 -18.88 1.54 14.72
C ILE A 427 -18.41 2.92 15.21
N ASP A 428 -19.23 3.93 15.00
CA ASP A 428 -19.04 5.32 15.40
C ASP A 428 -20.42 5.99 15.44
N LEU A 429 -21.13 5.81 16.56
CA LEU A 429 -22.42 6.46 16.85
C LEU A 429 -22.23 7.54 17.92
N GLU A 430 -23.27 8.31 18.26
CA GLU A 430 -23.21 9.18 19.45
C GLU A 430 -22.80 8.37 20.70
N SER A 431 -21.96 8.97 21.54
CA SER A 431 -21.34 8.31 22.69
C SER A 431 -22.01 8.73 24.00
N ASP A 432 -22.89 7.87 24.53
CA ASP A 432 -23.50 8.03 25.84
C ASP A 432 -23.20 6.84 26.76
N ASN A 433 -23.00 7.09 28.05
CA ASN A 433 -22.67 6.08 29.07
C ASN A 433 -23.72 4.95 29.20
N LEU A 434 -24.94 5.17 28.71
CA LEU A 434 -26.03 4.19 28.72
C LEU A 434 -26.61 3.92 27.32
N CYS A 435 -25.97 4.44 26.26
CA CYS A 435 -26.44 4.36 24.87
C CYS A 435 -27.94 4.70 24.73
N ARG A 436 -28.33 5.88 25.23
CA ARG A 436 -29.73 6.36 25.28
C ARG A 436 -30.22 7.02 24.00
N TYR A 437 -29.32 7.68 23.28
CA TYR A 437 -29.60 8.42 22.04
C TYR A 437 -29.43 7.46 20.84
N ASP A 438 -28.27 7.48 20.18
CA ASP A 438 -27.95 6.57 19.08
C ASP A 438 -27.40 5.23 19.57
N PHE A 439 -27.90 4.12 19.02
CA PHE A 439 -27.42 2.78 19.38
C PHE A 439 -27.73 1.70 18.33
N VAL A 440 -26.94 0.62 18.38
CA VAL A 440 -27.29 -0.68 17.79
C VAL A 440 -27.61 -1.67 18.91
N ASP A 441 -28.84 -2.18 18.95
CA ASP A 441 -29.22 -3.37 19.73
C ASP A 441 -29.07 -4.63 18.87
N VAL A 442 -28.62 -5.73 19.49
CA VAL A 442 -28.51 -7.06 18.85
C VAL A 442 -29.32 -8.09 19.66
N TYR A 443 -30.18 -8.86 19.00
CA TYR A 443 -31.14 -9.78 19.61
C TYR A 443 -31.02 -11.21 19.07
N ASN A 444 -31.20 -12.20 19.97
CA ASN A 444 -31.38 -13.61 19.60
C ASN A 444 -32.70 -13.79 18.84
N GLY A 445 -32.63 -14.27 17.60
CA GLY A 445 -33.79 -14.52 16.74
C GLY A 445 -34.52 -13.26 16.25
N HIS A 446 -35.32 -12.64 17.11
CA HIS A 446 -36.32 -11.62 16.78
C HIS A 446 -36.39 -10.54 17.87
N ALA A 447 -37.14 -9.46 17.64
CA ALA A 447 -37.24 -8.29 18.54
C ALA A 447 -37.67 -8.63 19.98
N ASN A 448 -38.49 -9.66 20.16
CA ASN A 448 -38.96 -10.11 21.48
C ASN A 448 -38.04 -11.15 22.13
N GLY A 449 -36.92 -11.50 21.48
CA GLY A 449 -35.92 -12.43 21.99
C GLY A 449 -34.94 -11.76 22.96
N GLN A 450 -34.06 -12.56 23.56
CA GLN A 450 -33.02 -12.06 24.45
C GLN A 450 -32.09 -11.08 23.72
N ARG A 451 -31.96 -9.86 24.23
CA ARG A 451 -30.92 -8.92 23.76
C ARG A 451 -29.53 -9.42 24.18
N ILE A 452 -28.66 -9.60 23.19
CA ILE A 452 -27.25 -9.98 23.35
C ILE A 452 -26.43 -8.78 23.83
N GLY A 453 -26.73 -7.58 23.33
CA GLY A 453 -26.12 -6.34 23.80
C GLY A 453 -26.68 -5.09 23.12
N ARG A 454 -26.22 -3.93 23.61
CA ARG A 454 -26.44 -2.59 23.06
C ARG A 454 -25.08 -1.91 22.91
N PHE A 455 -24.86 -1.23 21.78
CA PHE A 455 -23.57 -0.60 21.46
C PHE A 455 -23.76 0.79 20.86
N CYS A 456 -22.90 1.73 21.25
CA CYS A 456 -22.85 3.11 20.79
C CYS A 456 -21.41 3.66 20.92
N GLY A 457 -21.17 4.91 20.55
CA GLY A 457 -19.81 5.46 20.46
C GLY A 457 -18.94 4.65 19.48
N THR A 458 -17.64 4.58 19.77
CA THR A 458 -16.64 3.86 18.97
C THR A 458 -16.26 2.48 19.52
N PHE A 459 -16.93 2.02 20.58
CA PHE A 459 -16.60 0.74 21.24
C PHE A 459 -17.07 -0.46 20.41
N ARG A 460 -16.11 -1.24 19.90
CA ARG A 460 -16.39 -2.50 19.18
C ARG A 460 -16.45 -3.68 20.17
N PRO A 461 -17.58 -4.38 20.31
CA PRO A 461 -17.65 -5.62 21.06
C PRO A 461 -16.88 -6.75 20.35
N GLY A 462 -16.64 -7.84 21.08
CA GLY A 462 -16.20 -9.12 20.49
C GLY A 462 -17.28 -9.76 19.61
N ALA A 463 -16.97 -10.92 19.04
CA ALA A 463 -17.90 -11.69 18.21
C ALA A 463 -19.19 -12.02 18.98
N LEU A 464 -20.33 -11.57 18.46
CA LEU A 464 -21.65 -11.82 19.05
C LEU A 464 -22.25 -13.06 18.39
N VAL A 465 -22.67 -14.05 19.18
CA VAL A 465 -23.16 -15.35 18.69
C VAL A 465 -24.62 -15.52 19.07
N SER A 466 -25.48 -15.89 18.12
CA SER A 466 -26.89 -16.18 18.39
C SER A 466 -27.12 -17.61 18.92
N SER A 467 -28.21 -17.80 19.65
CA SER A 467 -28.66 -19.10 20.20
C SER A 467 -29.26 -20.07 19.17
N GLY A 468 -29.09 -19.81 17.87
CA GLY A 468 -29.70 -20.55 16.76
C GLY A 468 -29.56 -19.80 15.44
N ASN A 469 -30.20 -20.29 14.37
CA ASN A 469 -29.95 -19.83 13.00
C ASN A 469 -30.51 -18.43 12.63
N LYS A 470 -30.99 -17.67 13.61
CA LYS A 470 -31.61 -16.35 13.41
C LYS A 470 -31.05 -15.31 14.39
N MET A 471 -30.82 -14.11 13.90
CA MET A 471 -30.40 -12.94 14.69
C MET A 471 -31.12 -11.70 14.14
N MET A 472 -31.52 -10.79 15.03
CA MET A 472 -32.02 -9.48 14.62
C MET A 472 -31.08 -8.38 15.11
N VAL A 473 -30.75 -7.45 14.23
CA VAL A 473 -29.97 -6.25 14.56
C VAL A 473 -30.86 -5.04 14.31
N GLN A 474 -30.91 -4.09 15.24
CA GLN A 474 -31.68 -2.86 15.10
C GLN A 474 -30.81 -1.65 15.46
N MET A 475 -30.71 -0.71 14.54
CA MET A 475 -30.15 0.62 14.79
C MET A 475 -31.29 1.61 15.04
N ILE A 476 -31.10 2.47 16.03
CA ILE A 476 -31.91 3.66 16.26
C ILE A 476 -30.97 4.87 16.34
N SER A 477 -31.36 5.98 15.74
CA SER A 477 -30.77 7.30 16.01
C SER A 477 -31.83 8.34 16.40
N ASP A 478 -31.42 9.42 17.05
CA ASP A 478 -32.29 10.55 17.43
C ASP A 478 -32.16 11.76 16.47
N ALA A 479 -32.66 12.93 16.85
CA ALA A 479 -32.69 14.12 16.01
C ALA A 479 -31.36 14.91 15.95
N ASN A 480 -30.35 14.53 16.73
CA ASN A 480 -29.12 15.29 16.98
C ASN A 480 -27.85 14.45 16.66
N THR A 481 -26.69 15.01 17.01
CA THR A 481 -25.32 14.43 17.05
C THR A 481 -24.98 13.12 16.30
N ALA A 482 -25.25 13.01 15.00
CA ALA A 482 -24.89 11.81 14.24
C ALA A 482 -23.36 11.62 14.06
N GLY A 483 -22.87 10.40 14.35
CA GLY A 483 -21.52 9.91 14.02
C GLY A 483 -21.40 9.33 12.60
N ASN A 484 -20.29 8.66 12.30
CA ASN A 484 -20.01 8.10 10.97
C ASN A 484 -20.52 6.65 10.76
N GLY A 485 -21.40 6.17 11.65
CA GLY A 485 -22.22 4.98 11.42
C GLY A 485 -21.56 3.67 11.81
N PHE A 486 -22.04 2.56 11.24
CA PHE A 486 -21.49 1.24 11.54
C PHE A 486 -21.46 0.32 10.33
N MET A 487 -20.58 -0.67 10.39
CA MET A 487 -20.54 -1.80 9.47
C MET A 487 -20.23 -3.08 10.25
N ALA A 488 -21.10 -4.08 10.14
CA ALA A 488 -20.93 -5.39 10.72
C ALA A 488 -21.05 -6.51 9.67
N MET A 489 -20.30 -7.59 9.89
CA MET A 489 -20.26 -8.77 9.03
C MET A 489 -20.88 -9.94 9.80
N PHE A 490 -21.80 -10.67 9.20
CA PHE A 490 -22.33 -11.91 9.75
C PHE A 490 -21.80 -13.13 8.99
N THR A 491 -21.64 -14.25 9.71
CA THR A 491 -21.27 -15.56 9.17
C THR A 491 -22.01 -16.67 9.91
N ALA A 492 -22.36 -17.73 9.20
CA ALA A 492 -22.83 -18.97 9.78
C ALA A 492 -21.66 -19.73 10.42
N ALA A 493 -21.89 -20.32 11.59
CA ALA A 493 -20.94 -21.23 12.25
C ALA A 493 -21.68 -22.42 12.87
N GLU A 494 -20.97 -23.51 13.12
CA GLU A 494 -21.55 -24.68 13.80
C GLU A 494 -21.78 -24.39 15.31
N PRO A 495 -22.85 -24.90 15.94
CA PRO A 495 -23.09 -24.69 17.36
C PRO A 495 -22.11 -25.51 18.22
N ASN A 496 -21.28 -24.84 19.01
CA ASN A 496 -20.39 -25.50 19.97
C ASN A 496 -21.15 -25.91 21.25
N GLU A 497 -20.95 -27.15 21.71
CA GLU A 497 -21.72 -27.83 22.77
C GLU A 497 -21.78 -27.15 24.16
N ARG A 498 -21.11 -26.01 24.38
CA ARG A 498 -21.02 -25.33 25.69
C ARG A 498 -21.28 -23.83 25.68
N GLY A 499 -21.80 -23.26 24.59
CA GLY A 499 -22.23 -21.85 24.53
C GLY A 499 -21.15 -20.77 24.65
N THR A 500 -19.89 -21.13 24.95
CA THR A 500 -18.73 -20.23 24.99
C THR A 500 -17.73 -20.59 23.89
N VAL A 501 -17.49 -19.67 22.97
CA VAL A 501 -16.36 -19.77 22.03
C VAL A 501 -15.13 -19.16 22.71
N SER A 502 -14.24 -20.02 23.22
CA SER A 502 -12.85 -19.63 23.47
C SER A 502 -12.23 -19.10 22.18
N ALA A 503 -11.22 -18.23 22.24
CA ALA A 503 -10.67 -17.54 21.08
C ALA A 503 -10.05 -18.52 20.05
N ILE A 504 -10.87 -19.00 19.10
CA ILE A 504 -10.42 -19.90 18.03
C ILE A 504 -9.59 -19.09 17.04
N THR A 505 -8.28 -19.35 17.06
CA THR A 505 -7.39 -19.00 15.95
C THR A 505 -7.79 -19.82 14.74
N THR A 506 -8.46 -19.20 13.76
CA THR A 506 -8.91 -19.89 12.54
C THR A 506 -7.74 -20.31 11.67
N ILE A 507 -7.19 -21.50 11.93
CA ILE A 507 -6.29 -22.20 11.00
C ILE A 507 -7.13 -22.63 9.80
N ILE A 508 -7.09 -21.83 8.73
CA ILE A 508 -7.73 -22.16 7.46
C ILE A 508 -6.98 -23.36 6.86
N ARG A 509 -7.58 -24.55 6.93
CA ARG A 509 -7.22 -25.64 6.00
C ARG A 509 -7.74 -25.26 4.61
N PRO A 510 -6.90 -25.31 3.55
CA PRO A 510 -7.44 -25.27 2.20
C PRO A 510 -8.23 -26.56 1.95
N GLN A 511 -9.43 -26.44 1.41
CA GLN A 511 -10.03 -27.53 0.63
C GLN A 511 -9.84 -27.23 -0.85
N ASN A 512 -9.51 -28.27 -1.60
CA ASN A 512 -9.42 -28.21 -3.05
C ASN A 512 -10.84 -28.14 -3.63
N TYR A 513 -11.08 -27.23 -4.57
CA TYR A 513 -11.20 -27.59 -6.00
C TYR A 513 -11.08 -26.33 -6.88
#